data_AF-A0A9X1L9H1-F1
#
_entry.id   AF-A0A9X1L9H1-F1
#
_cell.length_a   1.000
_cell.length_b   1.000
_cell.length_c   1.000
_cell.angle_alpha   90.00
_cell.angle_beta   90.00
_cell.angle_gamma   90.00
#
_symmetry.space_group_name_H-M   'P 1'
#
loop_
_entity.id
_entity.type
_entity.pdbx_description
1 polymer ?
#
loop_
_entity_poly.entity_id
_entity_poly.type
_entity_poly.pdbx_seq_one_letter_code
_entity_poly.pdbx_strand_id
1 'polypeptide(L)'
;MVELLGVLLALVLFGLGVLIWRLLRWARRGLGLLFGAARPDHRLASLRGVRLRAARALSRQQAARIAALMEELARTRRALHLAEAARACPGLPDDRFRRAKQAFAVHFHPDRLRCAEPERGIRVRIFQQFWQVLRRIERG
;
A
#
# COMPACT_ATOMS: atom_id res chain seq x y z
N MET A 1 47.43 81.97 -32.35
CA MET A 1 47.85 80.54 -32.32
C MET A 1 47.26 79.79 -31.12
N VAL A 2 47.34 80.34 -29.90
CA VAL A 2 46.84 79.67 -28.68
C VAL A 2 45.32 79.51 -28.64
N GLU A 3 44.56 80.50 -29.12
CA GLU A 3 43.08 80.41 -29.11
C GLU A 3 42.51 79.36 -30.06
N LEU A 4 43.11 79.21 -31.25
CA LEU A 4 42.76 78.16 -32.21
C LEU A 4 42.99 76.76 -31.63
N LEU A 5 44.04 76.62 -30.82
CA LEU A 5 44.40 75.37 -30.16
C LEU A 5 43.38 75.01 -29.06
N GLY A 6 42.88 76.02 -28.33
CA GLY A 6 41.81 75.85 -27.33
C GLY A 6 40.48 75.42 -27.96
N VAL A 7 40.09 76.05 -29.08
CA VAL A 7 38.85 75.70 -29.80
C VAL A 7 38.93 74.27 -30.36
N LEU A 8 40.08 73.88 -30.91
CA LEU A 8 40.30 72.54 -31.44
C LEU A 8 40.26 71.48 -30.34
N LEU A 9 40.85 71.76 -29.17
CA LEU A 9 40.80 70.88 -27.99
C LEU A 9 39.35 70.70 -27.50
N ALA A 10 38.58 71.78 -27.44
CA ALA A 10 37.18 71.73 -27.00
C ALA A 10 36.31 70.87 -27.94
N LEU A 11 36.52 70.99 -29.25
CA LEU A 11 35.81 70.17 -30.25
C LEU A 11 36.17 68.68 -30.14
N VAL A 12 37.44 68.36 -29.93
CA VAL A 12 37.89 66.97 -29.74
C VAL A 12 37.28 66.37 -28.48
N LEU A 13 37.31 67.09 -27.36
CA LEU A 13 36.71 66.63 -26.10
C LEU A 13 35.20 66.41 -26.22
N PHE A 14 34.50 67.33 -26.89
CA PHE A 14 33.07 67.21 -27.12
C PHE A 14 32.72 66.02 -28.01
N GLY A 15 33.45 65.83 -29.12
CA GLY A 15 33.31 64.66 -29.99
C GLY A 15 33.53 63.35 -29.25
N LEU A 16 34.55 63.29 -28.39
CA LEU A 16 34.87 62.12 -27.58
C LEU A 16 33.75 61.81 -26.58
N GLY A 17 33.20 62.83 -25.92
CA GLY A 17 32.08 62.68 -24.99
C GLY A 17 30.82 62.12 -25.67
N VAL A 18 30.48 62.62 -26.86
CA VAL A 18 29.34 62.12 -27.64
C VAL A 18 29.54 60.68 -28.09
N LEU A 19 30.78 60.31 -28.49
CA LEU A 19 31.12 58.95 -28.89
C LEU A 19 30.98 57.97 -27.72
N ILE A 20 31.54 58.32 -26.56
CA ILE A 20 31.44 57.52 -25.33
C ILE A 20 29.98 57.35 -24.91
N TRP A 21 29.18 58.43 -24.96
CA TRP A 21 27.75 58.37 -24.65
C TRP A 21 26.98 57.44 -25.60
N ARG A 22 27.27 57.48 -26.91
CA ARG A 22 26.67 56.55 -27.88
C ARG A 22 27.07 55.11 -27.60
N LEU A 23 28.34 54.84 -27.34
CA LEU A 23 28.84 53.50 -27.00
C LEU A 23 28.16 52.95 -25.74
N LEU A 24 28.06 53.76 -24.68
CA LEU A 24 27.34 53.39 -23.45
C LEU A 24 25.87 53.09 -23.70
N ARG A 25 25.20 53.88 -24.55
CA ARG A 25 23.78 53.65 -24.87
C ARG A 25 23.56 52.38 -25.68
N TRP A 26 24.47 52.07 -26.60
CA TRP A 26 24.47 50.80 -27.34
C TRP A 26 24.77 49.62 -26.43
N ALA A 27 25.79 49.71 -25.57
CA ALA A 27 26.12 48.70 -24.58
C ALA A 27 24.94 48.42 -23.63
N ARG A 28 24.25 49.46 -23.16
CA ARG A 28 23.07 49.32 -22.30
C ARG A 28 21.89 48.67 -23.00
N ARG A 29 21.69 48.93 -24.30
CA ARG A 29 20.66 48.25 -25.12
C ARG A 29 21.03 46.80 -25.41
N GLY A 30 22.30 46.53 -25.72
CA GLY A 30 22.81 45.17 -25.92
C GLY A 30 22.74 44.33 -24.65
N LEU A 31 23.10 44.91 -23.49
CA LEU A 31 22.90 44.27 -22.18
C LEU A 31 21.41 44.03 -21.91
N GLY A 32 20.53 44.97 -22.28
CA GLY A 32 19.08 44.78 -22.18
C GLY A 32 18.55 43.60 -22.99
N LEU A 33 19.19 43.23 -24.10
CA LEU A 33 18.82 42.05 -24.89
C LEU A 33 19.41 40.75 -24.31
N LEU A 34 20.65 40.79 -23.82
CA LEU A 34 21.30 39.64 -23.18
C LEU A 34 20.70 39.31 -21.81
N PHE A 35 20.31 40.32 -21.02
CA PHE A 35 19.70 40.15 -19.70
C PHE A 35 18.17 40.26 -19.70
N GLY A 36 17.54 40.80 -20.76
CA GLY A 36 16.08 40.95 -20.84
C GLY A 36 15.31 39.70 -21.27
N ALA A 37 16.01 38.63 -21.69
CA ALA A 37 15.39 37.39 -22.16
C ALA A 37 14.98 36.40 -21.05
N ALA A 38 15.15 36.74 -19.77
CA ALA A 38 14.70 35.87 -18.69
C ALA A 38 14.18 36.68 -17.51
N ARG A 39 12.91 37.10 -17.57
CA ARG A 39 12.13 37.40 -16.36
C ARG A 39 12.08 36.11 -15.51
N PRO A 40 12.77 36.03 -14.36
CA PRO A 40 12.87 34.81 -13.56
C PRO A 40 11.50 34.37 -13.00
N ASP A 41 10.53 35.27 -12.91
CA ASP A 41 9.20 34.99 -12.37
C ASP A 41 8.38 33.98 -13.18
N HIS A 42 8.48 33.98 -14.52
CA HIS A 42 7.71 33.04 -15.34
C HIS A 42 8.27 31.61 -15.31
N ARG A 43 9.59 31.44 -15.17
CA ARG A 43 10.20 30.11 -14.99
C ARG A 43 9.90 29.54 -13.61
N LEU A 44 9.84 30.36 -12.56
CA LEU A 44 9.47 29.90 -11.23
C LEU A 44 7.97 29.56 -11.12
N ALA A 45 7.10 30.30 -11.80
CA ALA A 45 5.67 30.01 -11.86
C ALA A 45 5.36 28.69 -12.59
N SER A 46 6.03 28.40 -13.71
CA SER A 46 5.84 27.15 -14.45
C SER A 46 6.34 25.94 -13.65
N LEU A 47 7.48 26.05 -12.95
CA LEU A 47 7.98 24.99 -12.07
C LEU A 47 7.05 24.74 -10.87
N ARG A 48 6.44 25.78 -10.28
CA ARG A 48 5.42 25.63 -9.22
C ARG A 48 4.20 24.85 -9.71
N GLY A 49 3.72 25.15 -10.92
CA GLY A 49 2.59 24.43 -11.53
C GLY A 49 2.88 22.94 -11.73
N VAL A 50 4.08 22.60 -12.19
CA VAL A 50 4.52 21.20 -12.37
C VAL A 50 4.64 20.49 -11.02
N ARG A 51 5.24 21.12 -10.01
CA ARG A 51 5.35 20.54 -8.65
C ARG A 51 3.99 20.29 -8.01
N LEU A 52 3.04 21.21 -8.17
CA LEU A 52 1.66 21.04 -7.66
C LEU A 52 0.94 19.88 -8.36
N ARG A 53 1.10 19.70 -9.68
CA ARG A 53 0.52 18.57 -10.41
C ARG A 53 1.16 17.25 -10.00
N ALA A 54 2.48 17.20 -9.84
CA ALA A 54 3.21 16.02 -9.37
C ALA A 54 2.77 15.62 -7.95
N ALA A 55 2.67 16.59 -7.03
CA ALA A 55 2.18 16.36 -5.67
C ALA A 55 0.74 15.83 -5.65
N ARG A 56 -0.14 16.37 -6.50
CA ARG A 56 -1.53 15.87 -6.65
C ARG A 56 -1.58 14.45 -7.22
N ALA A 57 -0.73 14.14 -8.21
CA ALA A 57 -0.65 12.79 -8.77
C ALA A 57 -0.19 11.77 -7.71
N LEU A 58 0.86 12.10 -6.95
CA LEU A 58 1.34 11.29 -5.83
C LEU A 58 0.25 11.10 -4.76
N SER A 59 -0.44 12.17 -4.37
CA SER A 59 -1.53 12.09 -3.39
C SER A 59 -2.67 11.20 -3.86
N ARG A 60 -3.07 11.27 -5.15
CA ARG A 60 -4.08 10.37 -5.73
C ARG A 60 -3.62 8.91 -5.72
N GLN A 61 -2.35 8.66 -6.06
CA GLN A 61 -1.80 7.31 -6.03
C GLN A 61 -1.76 6.73 -4.61
N GLN A 62 -1.39 7.55 -3.62
CA GLN A 62 -1.41 7.18 -2.21
C GLN A 62 -2.83 6.89 -1.73
N ALA A 63 -3.80 7.74 -2.08
CA ALA A 63 -5.21 7.54 -1.74
C ALA A 63 -5.76 6.23 -2.34
N ALA A 64 -5.44 5.94 -3.60
CA ALA A 64 -5.83 4.69 -4.25
C ALA A 64 -5.22 3.46 -3.55
N ARG A 65 -3.94 3.53 -3.17
CA ARG A 65 -3.27 2.45 -2.44
C ARG A 65 -3.90 2.21 -1.06
N ILE A 66 -4.21 3.28 -0.32
CA ILE A 66 -4.88 3.18 0.99
C ILE A 66 -6.26 2.56 0.82
N ALA A 67 -7.04 2.99 -0.18
CA ALA A 67 -8.35 2.43 -0.45
C ALA A 67 -8.30 0.91 -0.75
N ALA A 68 -7.33 0.49 -1.58
CA ALA A 68 -7.13 -0.93 -1.88
C ALA A 68 -6.78 -1.75 -0.60
N LEU A 69 -5.87 -1.23 0.23
CA LEU A 69 -5.50 -1.89 1.50
C LEU A 69 -6.68 -1.95 2.48
N MET A 70 -7.49 -0.89 2.55
CA MET A 70 -8.70 -0.90 3.39
C MET A 70 -9.71 -1.95 2.92
N GLU A 71 -9.84 -2.15 1.62
CA GLU A 71 -10.72 -3.18 1.07
C GLU A 71 -10.22 -4.59 1.41
N GLU A 72 -8.92 -4.84 1.31
CA GLU A 72 -8.29 -6.10 1.73
C GLU A 72 -8.47 -6.36 3.23
N LEU A 73 -8.33 -5.34 4.08
CA LEU A 73 -8.61 -5.43 5.51
C LEU A 73 -10.09 -5.75 5.78
N ALA A 74 -11.02 -5.14 5.04
CA ALA A 74 -12.43 -5.45 5.17
C ALA A 74 -12.74 -6.90 4.75
N ARG A 75 -12.14 -7.38 3.66
CA ARG A 75 -12.28 -8.78 3.21
C ARG A 75 -11.75 -9.77 4.25
N THR A 76 -10.55 -9.54 4.78
CA THR A 76 -9.94 -10.40 5.80
C THR A 76 -10.72 -10.41 7.12
N ARG A 77 -11.21 -9.26 7.58
CA ARG A 77 -12.08 -9.20 8.78
C ARG A 77 -13.38 -9.99 8.60
N ARG A 78 -14.03 -9.90 7.44
CA ARG A 78 -15.21 -10.72 7.15
C ARG A 78 -14.89 -12.21 7.17
N ALA A 79 -13.78 -12.61 6.58
CA ALA A 79 -13.34 -14.01 6.59
C ALA A 79 -13.08 -14.50 8.02
N LEU A 80 -12.44 -13.68 8.85
CA LEU A 80 -12.24 -13.99 10.27
C LEU A 80 -13.55 -14.13 11.02
N HIS A 81 -14.49 -13.19 10.86
CA HIS A 81 -15.80 -13.30 11.50
C HIS A 81 -16.59 -14.53 11.05
N LEU A 82 -16.51 -14.91 9.78
CA LEU A 82 -17.13 -16.16 9.30
C LEU A 82 -16.45 -17.39 9.89
N ALA A 83 -15.12 -17.39 10.00
CA ALA A 83 -14.38 -18.48 10.63
C ALA A 83 -14.65 -18.57 12.15
N GLU A 84 -14.77 -17.44 12.82
CA GLU A 84 -15.16 -17.34 14.22
C GLU A 84 -16.60 -17.81 14.42
N ALA A 85 -17.55 -17.40 13.57
CA ALA A 85 -18.92 -17.89 13.60
C ALA A 85 -18.99 -19.41 13.36
N ALA A 86 -18.19 -19.93 12.42
CA ALA A 86 -18.08 -21.37 12.19
C ALA A 86 -17.47 -22.12 13.39
N ARG A 87 -16.52 -21.51 14.11
CA ARG A 87 -15.97 -22.06 15.37
C ARG A 87 -16.95 -21.94 16.53
N ALA A 88 -17.73 -20.86 16.57
CA ALA A 88 -18.75 -20.57 17.58
C ALA A 88 -20.06 -21.30 17.34
N CYS A 89 -20.17 -22.09 16.27
CA CYS A 89 -21.05 -23.26 16.21
C CYS A 89 -20.29 -24.48 16.76
N PRO A 90 -20.15 -24.65 18.09
CA PRO A 90 -19.83 -25.96 18.60
C PRO A 90 -21.03 -26.83 18.25
N GLY A 91 -20.88 -27.80 17.37
CA GLY A 91 -21.65 -29.03 17.57
C GLY A 91 -21.42 -29.40 19.03
N LEU A 92 -22.50 -29.54 19.81
CA LEU A 92 -22.38 -29.71 21.26
C LEU A 92 -21.28 -30.76 21.52
N PRO A 93 -20.39 -30.58 22.51
CA PRO A 93 -19.37 -31.59 22.83
C PRO A 93 -19.99 -33.00 22.99
N ASP A 94 -21.25 -33.06 23.46
CA ASP A 94 -22.08 -34.26 23.51
C ASP A 94 -22.34 -34.91 22.14
N ASP A 95 -22.50 -34.13 21.07
CA ASP A 95 -22.72 -34.66 19.72
C ASP A 95 -21.49 -35.37 19.17
N ARG A 96 -20.28 -34.87 19.45
CA ARG A 96 -19.05 -35.54 19.00
C ARG A 96 -18.87 -36.87 19.74
N PHE A 97 -19.09 -36.90 21.05
CA PHE A 97 -19.02 -38.14 21.82
C PHE A 97 -20.11 -39.14 21.41
N ARG A 98 -21.37 -38.69 21.24
CA ARG A 98 -22.47 -39.52 20.74
C ARG A 98 -22.19 -40.09 19.36
N ARG A 99 -21.69 -39.27 18.42
CA ARG A 99 -21.31 -39.72 17.07
C ARG A 99 -20.17 -40.75 17.13
N ALA A 100 -19.14 -40.52 17.95
CA ALA A 100 -18.05 -41.46 18.12
C ALA A 100 -18.52 -42.80 18.72
N LYS A 101 -19.36 -42.74 19.76
CA LYS A 101 -19.99 -43.92 20.38
C LYS A 101 -20.86 -44.69 19.39
N GLN A 102 -21.64 -43.99 18.57
CA GLN A 102 -22.48 -44.60 17.55
C GLN A 102 -21.63 -45.26 16.44
N ALA A 103 -20.58 -44.60 15.98
CA ALA A 103 -19.64 -45.18 15.01
C ALA A 103 -18.96 -46.44 15.57
N PHE A 104 -18.51 -46.40 16.83
CA PHE A 104 -17.96 -47.56 17.51
C PHE A 104 -18.95 -48.73 17.56
N ALA A 105 -20.20 -48.48 17.93
CA ALA A 105 -21.24 -49.50 17.93
C ALA A 105 -21.45 -50.09 16.53
N VAL A 106 -21.51 -49.26 15.49
CA VAL A 106 -21.71 -49.72 14.10
C VAL A 106 -20.62 -50.69 13.65
N HIS A 107 -19.35 -50.42 13.99
CA HIS A 107 -18.20 -51.20 13.51
C HIS A 107 -17.87 -52.42 14.38
N PHE A 108 -18.16 -52.37 15.68
CA PHE A 108 -17.70 -53.39 16.63
C PHE A 108 -18.83 -54.17 17.31
N HIS A 109 -20.10 -53.94 16.95
CA HIS A 109 -21.21 -54.72 17.52
C HIS A 109 -21.04 -56.22 17.27
N PRO A 110 -21.19 -57.09 18.30
CA PRO A 110 -21.08 -58.54 18.18
C PRO A 110 -21.91 -59.15 17.04
N ASP A 111 -23.11 -58.61 16.80
CA ASP A 111 -24.03 -59.09 15.77
C ASP A 111 -23.58 -58.74 14.34
N ARG A 112 -22.68 -57.78 14.18
CA ARG A 112 -22.19 -57.30 12.87
C ARG A 112 -20.84 -57.90 12.50
N LEU A 113 -20.23 -58.66 13.40
CA LEU A 113 -18.95 -59.30 13.18
C LEU A 113 -19.10 -60.54 12.29
N ARG A 114 -18.58 -60.46 11.05
CA ARG A 114 -18.44 -61.60 10.13
C ARG A 114 -17.05 -62.22 10.23
N CYS A 115 -16.66 -62.66 11.43
CA CYS A 115 -15.35 -63.30 11.66
C CYS A 115 -15.53 -64.70 12.25
N ALA A 116 -14.65 -65.63 11.88
CA ALA A 116 -14.61 -66.98 12.43
C ALA A 116 -14.08 -66.97 13.87
N GLU A 117 -14.33 -68.05 14.61
CA GLU A 117 -13.62 -68.27 15.88
C GLU A 117 -12.13 -68.54 15.61
N PRO A 118 -11.19 -68.07 16.45
CA PRO A 118 -11.37 -67.44 17.79
C PRO A 118 -11.45 -65.90 17.78
N GLU A 119 -11.31 -65.27 16.62
CA GLU A 119 -11.25 -63.80 16.51
C GLU A 119 -12.54 -63.12 16.96
N ARG A 120 -13.68 -63.80 16.75
CA ARG A 120 -14.98 -63.35 17.22
C ARG A 120 -15.01 -63.21 18.74
N GLY A 121 -14.54 -64.21 19.49
CA GLY A 121 -14.45 -64.14 20.95
C GLY A 121 -13.62 -62.97 21.46
N ILE A 122 -12.48 -62.69 20.82
CA ILE A 122 -11.60 -61.55 21.17
C ILE A 122 -12.31 -60.22 20.93
N ARG A 123 -12.92 -60.03 19.75
CA ARG A 123 -13.61 -58.78 19.39
C ARG A 123 -14.84 -58.52 20.27
N VAL A 124 -15.58 -59.56 20.65
CA VAL A 124 -16.70 -59.43 21.60
C VAL A 124 -16.22 -58.97 22.97
N ARG A 125 -15.13 -59.54 23.50
CA ARG A 125 -14.54 -59.09 24.78
C ARG A 125 -14.07 -57.64 24.72
N ILE A 126 -13.39 -57.25 23.64
CA ILE A 126 -12.96 -55.86 23.40
C ILE A 126 -14.18 -54.93 23.38
N PHE A 127 -15.22 -55.28 22.61
CA PHE A 127 -16.44 -54.48 22.55
C PHE A 127 -17.04 -54.27 23.95
N GLN A 128 -17.20 -55.33 24.74
CA GLN A 128 -17.76 -55.24 26.09
C GLN A 128 -16.95 -54.32 27.01
N GLN A 129 -15.62 -54.46 27.01
CA GLN A 129 -14.73 -53.66 27.85
C GLN A 129 -14.82 -52.17 27.50
N PHE A 130 -14.68 -51.82 26.22
CA PHE A 130 -14.74 -50.43 25.77
C PHE A 130 -16.15 -49.83 25.90
N TRP A 131 -17.20 -50.62 25.67
CA TRP A 131 -18.57 -50.14 25.77
C TRP A 131 -18.95 -49.72 27.19
N GLN A 132 -18.43 -50.42 28.22
CA GLN A 132 -18.62 -50.01 29.61
C GLN A 132 -17.96 -48.67 29.92
N VAL A 133 -16.73 -48.45 29.42
CA VAL A 133 -16.00 -47.19 29.59
C VAL A 133 -16.75 -46.04 28.93
N LEU A 134 -17.22 -46.23 27.68
CA LEU A 134 -18.02 -45.24 26.97
C LEU A 134 -19.32 -44.91 27.72
N ARG A 135 -20.01 -45.92 28.27
CA ARG A 135 -21.20 -45.71 29.10
C ARG A 135 -20.92 -44.96 30.40
N ARG A 136 -19.74 -45.10 30.99
CA ARG A 136 -19.36 -44.36 32.21
C ARG A 136 -19.11 -42.89 31.89
N ILE A 137 -18.35 -42.61 30.83
CA ILE A 137 -18.09 -41.24 30.35
C ILE A 137 -19.39 -40.51 30.01
N GLU A 138 -20.38 -41.19 29.42
CA GLU A 138 -21.69 -40.60 29.10
C GLU A 138 -22.53 -40.25 30.34
N ARG A 139 -22.30 -40.93 31.47
CA ARG A 139 -23.07 -40.74 32.70
C ARG A 139 -22.49 -39.68 33.63
N GLY A 140 -21.24 -39.27 33.43
CA GLY A 140 -20.48 -38.43 34.35
C GLY A 140 -19.78 -39.27 35.40
#